data_AF-A0A3Q0GEV8-F1
#
_entry.id   AF-A0A3Q0GEV8-F1
#
_cell.length_a   1.000
_cell.length_b   1.000
_cell.length_c   1.000
_cell.angle_alpha   90.00
_cell.angle_beta   90.00
_cell.angle_gamma   90.00
#
_symmetry.space_group_name_H-M   'P 1'
#
loop_
_entity.id
_entity.type
_entity.pdbx_description
1 polymer ?
#
loop_
_entity_poly.entity_id
_entity_poly.type
_entity_poly.pdbx_seq_one_letter_code
_entity_poly.pdbx_strand_id
1 'polypeptide(L)'
;MLKLFLVLKQFSEARKVCEGSNGHLLMMRSVVEENVISLMQNQSASLWIELQLPQDCTKASQEPSGSRWVTDDESPDYVIWKLDIPICKNQCVTVSQDLSWEERQCDFMADGFLCEYNYPGTCTRLSAGASTAMTYTTPFKAQDSDLLALPPQTTASIPALGLELICTEHSRGVMRWSSGLPGTWHCEVENGGCEGVCHEKDGCLSCTCPDGWKLEADKRSCSTSCAGAPCKHLCNPHGADFTCMCHKGYKLTEDGISCQDIDDCQVNPHICDQVSCSSNIGRRFLG
;
A
#
# COMPACT_ATOMS: atom_id res chain seq x y z
N MET A 1 1.57 -4.38 9.23
CA MET A 1 0.47 -5.06 9.95
C MET A 1 0.99 -6.32 10.59
N LEU A 2 0.60 -6.62 11.83
CA LEU A 2 1.14 -7.75 12.59
C LEU A 2 0.09 -8.84 12.79
N LYS A 3 0.52 -10.10 12.76
CA LYS A 3 -0.30 -11.24 13.18
C LYS A 3 0.51 -12.26 13.96
N LEU A 4 -0.07 -12.69 15.08
CA LEU A 4 0.38 -13.83 15.87
C LEU A 4 -0.25 -15.13 15.36
N PHE A 5 0.59 -16.16 15.18
CA PHE A 5 0.18 -17.53 14.91
C PHE A 5 0.64 -18.43 16.05
N LEU A 6 -0.29 -19.08 16.75
CA LEU A 6 -0.01 -20.05 17.81
C LEU A 6 -0.07 -21.48 17.26
N VAL A 7 0.93 -21.82 16.45
CA VAL A 7 1.05 -23.13 15.79
C VAL A 7 2.51 -23.57 15.81
N LEU A 8 2.75 -24.80 16.28
CA LEU A 8 4.09 -25.42 16.31
C LEU A 8 4.69 -25.54 14.90
N LYS A 9 5.80 -24.84 14.67
CA LYS A 9 6.51 -24.75 13.39
C LYS A 9 8.01 -24.60 13.59
N GLN A 10 8.80 -25.12 12.65
CA GLN A 10 10.22 -24.76 12.51
C GLN A 10 10.37 -23.36 11.91
N PHE A 11 11.53 -22.74 12.07
CA PHE A 11 11.77 -21.38 11.58
C PHE A 11 11.50 -21.24 10.07
N SER A 12 12.01 -22.18 9.26
CA SER A 12 11.84 -22.15 7.81
C SER A 12 10.39 -22.32 7.36
N GLU A 13 9.58 -23.05 8.14
CA GLU A 13 8.16 -23.25 7.87
C GLU A 13 7.35 -22.02 8.27
N ALA A 14 7.63 -21.44 9.44
CA ALA A 14 7.04 -20.20 9.92
C ALA A 14 7.27 -19.05 8.93
N ARG A 15 8.51 -18.92 8.44
CA ARG A 15 8.89 -17.95 7.40
C ARG A 15 8.06 -18.10 6.13
N LYS A 16 7.94 -19.33 5.60
CA LYS A 16 7.13 -19.62 4.40
C LYS A 16 5.66 -19.23 4.59
N VAL A 17 5.10 -19.37 5.80
CA VAL A 17 3.72 -18.95 6.09
C VAL A 17 3.58 -17.43 5.96
N CYS A 18 4.52 -16.65 6.52
CA CYS A 18 4.49 -15.19 6.37
C CYS A 18 4.69 -14.76 4.91
N GLU A 19 5.66 -15.36 4.21
CA GLU A 19 5.96 -15.07 2.80
C GLU A 19 4.78 -15.39 1.87
N GLY A 20 4.02 -16.45 2.15
CA GLY A 20 2.85 -16.85 1.38
C GLY A 20 1.71 -15.83 1.34
N SER A 21 1.73 -14.79 2.19
CA SER A 21 0.78 -13.67 2.18
C SER A 21 1.46 -12.32 1.98
N ASN A 22 2.61 -12.30 1.29
CA ASN A 22 3.42 -11.11 1.02
C ASN A 22 3.91 -10.38 2.29
N GLY A 23 4.25 -11.17 3.30
CA GLY A 23 4.86 -10.71 4.54
C GLY A 23 6.20 -11.39 4.79
N HIS A 24 6.70 -11.20 5.99
CA HIS A 24 7.93 -11.81 6.50
C HIS A 24 7.75 -12.03 8.01
N LEU A 25 8.68 -12.77 8.62
CA LEU A 25 8.69 -12.84 10.08
C LEU A 25 9.00 -11.43 10.62
N LEU A 26 8.35 -11.07 11.72
CA LEU A 26 8.48 -9.74 12.33
C LEU A 26 9.96 -9.43 12.57
N MET A 27 10.45 -8.34 12.00
CA MET A 27 11.79 -7.83 12.28
C MET A 27 11.70 -6.83 13.43
N MET A 28 12.12 -7.24 14.63
CA MET A 28 12.19 -6.32 15.77
C MET A 28 13.37 -5.35 15.57
N ARG A 29 13.08 -4.10 15.22
CA ARG A 29 14.10 -3.05 15.00
C ARG A 29 14.42 -2.27 16.27
N SER A 30 13.61 -2.42 17.31
CA SER A 30 13.75 -1.81 18.64
C SER A 30 12.91 -2.60 19.65
N VAL A 31 13.28 -2.57 20.93
CA VAL A 31 12.51 -3.17 22.05
C VAL A 31 11.19 -2.46 22.36
N VAL A 32 10.83 -1.42 21.58
CA VAL A 32 9.61 -0.63 21.78
C VAL A 32 8.79 -0.60 20.49
N GLU A 33 8.21 -1.73 20.13
CA GLU A 33 7.07 -1.76 19.22
C GLU A 33 5.82 -2.00 20.06
N GLU A 34 5.09 -0.94 20.39
CA GLU A 34 3.89 -0.98 21.26
C GLU A 34 2.87 -2.04 20.81
N ASN A 35 2.79 -2.30 19.50
CA ASN A 35 1.90 -3.31 18.93
C ASN A 35 2.31 -4.75 19.30
N VAL A 36 3.60 -5.04 19.44
CA VAL A 36 4.11 -6.38 19.80
C VAL A 36 3.80 -6.69 21.25
N ILE A 37 3.92 -5.70 22.13
CA ILE A 37 3.63 -5.82 23.56
C ILE A 37 2.18 -6.26 23.77
N SER A 38 1.22 -5.63 23.09
CA SER A 38 -0.21 -5.98 23.21
C SER A 38 -0.53 -7.42 22.77
N LEU A 39 0.20 -7.95 21.79
CA LEU A 39 0.00 -9.32 21.29
C LEU A 39 0.58 -10.39 22.21
N MET A 40 1.59 -10.04 23.01
CA MET A 40 2.34 -10.97 23.85
C MET A 40 1.94 -10.96 25.33
N GLN A 41 1.24 -9.92 25.80
CA GLN A 41 0.88 -9.71 27.22
C GLN A 41 0.06 -10.83 27.89
N ASN A 42 -0.44 -11.82 27.13
CA ASN A 42 -1.23 -12.93 27.67
C ASN A 42 -0.83 -14.31 27.13
N GLN A 43 0.39 -14.44 26.59
CA GLN A 43 0.85 -15.67 25.94
C GLN A 43 2.13 -16.17 26.60
N SER A 44 2.07 -17.31 27.27
CA SER A 44 3.26 -18.03 27.77
C SER A 44 3.82 -18.92 26.66
N ALA A 45 4.30 -18.30 25.58
CA ALA A 45 4.73 -18.99 24.35
C ALA A 45 6.06 -18.44 23.83
N SER A 46 6.92 -19.32 23.28
CA SER A 46 8.12 -18.93 22.53
C SER A 46 7.75 -18.71 21.06
N LEU A 47 7.96 -17.50 20.54
CA LEU A 47 7.51 -17.11 19.21
C LEU A 47 8.68 -16.79 18.27
N TRP A 48 8.73 -17.37 17.08
CA TRP A 48 9.73 -17.01 16.07
C TRP A 48 9.57 -15.56 15.58
N ILE A 49 10.71 -14.86 15.47
CA ILE A 49 10.86 -13.54 14.85
C ILE A 49 12.07 -13.54 13.89
N GLU A 50 12.17 -12.53 13.02
CA GLU A 50 13.31 -12.37 12.12
C GLU A 50 14.37 -11.45 12.72
N LEU A 51 15.63 -11.90 12.69
CA LEU A 51 16.79 -11.08 13.00
C LEU A 51 17.30 -10.43 11.72
N GLN A 52 17.43 -9.10 11.72
CA GLN A 52 18.24 -8.43 10.72
C GLN A 52 19.72 -8.61 11.09
N LEU A 53 20.42 -9.54 10.44
CA LEU A 53 21.86 -9.69 10.59
C LEU A 53 22.56 -8.39 10.13
N PRO A 54 23.56 -7.87 10.86
CA PRO A 54 24.38 -6.76 10.40
C PRO A 54 24.99 -7.05 9.02
N GLN A 55 25.13 -6.01 8.18
CA GLN A 55 25.58 -6.14 6.78
C GLN A 55 27.00 -6.75 6.63
N ASP A 56 27.80 -6.79 7.70
CA ASP A 56 29.20 -7.27 7.71
C ASP A 56 29.38 -8.78 8.00
N CYS A 57 28.31 -9.57 7.89
CA CYS A 57 28.35 -11.03 8.06
C CYS A 57 28.80 -11.78 6.79
N THR A 58 29.92 -12.52 6.83
CA THR A 58 30.28 -13.50 5.78
C THR A 58 29.62 -14.87 6.03
N LYS A 59 29.03 -15.46 4.97
CA LYS A 59 28.39 -16.80 5.02
C LYS A 59 29.42 -17.89 5.34
N ALA A 60 29.17 -18.66 6.40
CA ALA A 60 30.01 -19.76 6.88
C ALA A 60 29.95 -21.02 5.98
N SER A 61 30.29 -20.90 4.69
CA SER A 61 30.30 -22.03 3.76
C SER A 61 31.55 -22.11 2.88
N GLN A 62 32.66 -21.52 3.31
CA GLN A 62 33.96 -21.89 2.79
C GLN A 62 34.80 -22.41 3.94
N GLU A 63 34.96 -23.73 4.01
CA GLU A 63 36.01 -24.34 4.81
C GLU A 63 37.34 -23.63 4.47
N PRO A 64 38.11 -23.15 5.46
CA PRO A 64 39.48 -22.78 5.17
C PRO A 64 40.22 -24.05 4.76
N SER A 65 40.63 -24.08 3.49
CA SER A 65 41.33 -25.22 2.90
C SER A 65 42.68 -25.46 3.61
N GLY A 66 42.87 -26.69 4.10
CA GLY A 66 44.14 -27.43 4.08
C GLY A 66 45.28 -26.96 4.99
N SER A 67 45.46 -27.67 6.11
CA SER A 67 46.71 -27.70 6.88
C SER A 67 47.77 -28.59 6.22
N ARG A 68 49.06 -28.17 6.23
CA ARG A 68 50.20 -29.01 5.84
C ARG A 68 51.38 -28.79 6.79
N TRP A 69 51.92 -29.87 7.35
CA TRP A 69 53.03 -29.86 8.30
C TRP A 69 54.36 -29.40 7.65
N VAL A 70 55.12 -28.62 8.42
CA VAL A 70 56.50 -28.19 8.17
C VAL A 70 57.44 -29.31 8.64
N THR A 71 58.45 -29.65 7.85
CA THR A 71 59.66 -30.31 8.36
C THR A 71 60.78 -29.29 8.42
N ASP A 72 61.32 -29.13 9.64
CA ASP A 72 62.64 -28.63 10.05
C ASP A 72 63.38 -27.73 9.06
N ASP A 73 63.38 -26.42 9.29
CA ASP A 73 64.40 -25.76 10.11
C ASP A 73 64.08 -24.26 10.17
N GLU A 74 64.23 -23.69 11.35
CA GLU A 74 64.04 -22.26 11.68
C GLU A 74 62.63 -21.68 11.43
N SER A 75 61.86 -21.62 12.52
CA SER A 75 60.56 -20.94 12.68
C SER A 75 60.02 -20.12 11.50
N PRO A 76 58.82 -20.47 11.02
CA PRO A 76 57.77 -19.48 10.85
C PRO A 76 56.66 -19.84 11.83
N ASP A 77 56.41 -18.96 12.80
CA ASP A 77 55.23 -19.04 13.64
C ASP A 77 53.99 -19.17 12.74
N TYR A 78 53.38 -20.35 12.74
CA TYR A 78 52.11 -20.58 12.06
C TYR A 78 51.00 -19.99 12.93
N VAL A 79 50.87 -18.67 12.92
CA VAL A 79 49.74 -17.98 13.54
C VAL A 79 48.66 -17.83 12.49
N ILE A 80 47.69 -18.74 12.51
CA ILE A 80 46.38 -18.47 11.92
C ILE A 80 45.77 -17.37 12.79
N TRP A 81 45.98 -16.11 12.44
CA TRP A 81 45.34 -14.99 13.11
C TRP A 81 43.83 -15.19 13.01
N LYS A 82 43.19 -15.28 14.19
CA LYS A 82 41.75 -15.21 14.37
C LYS A 82 41.23 -14.07 13.51
N LEU A 83 40.47 -14.40 12.48
CA LEU A 83 39.53 -13.46 11.91
C LEU A 83 38.51 -13.20 13.02
N ASP A 84 38.61 -12.05 13.68
CA ASP A 84 37.54 -11.42 14.47
C ASP A 84 36.41 -10.97 13.51
N ILE A 85 35.96 -11.88 12.65
CA ILE A 85 34.71 -11.74 11.93
C ILE A 85 33.70 -12.50 12.78
N PRO A 86 32.57 -11.90 13.19
CA PRO A 86 31.51 -12.65 13.85
C PRO A 86 31.07 -13.74 12.88
N ILE A 87 31.34 -15.00 13.25
CA ILE A 87 30.82 -16.14 12.51
C ILE A 87 29.30 -16.07 12.70
N CYS A 88 28.59 -15.62 11.67
CA CYS A 88 27.14 -15.54 11.70
C CYS A 88 26.61 -16.96 11.59
N LYS A 89 26.57 -17.62 12.75
CA LYS A 89 25.97 -18.93 12.94
C LYS A 89 24.50 -18.80 12.51
N ASN A 90 23.95 -19.81 11.82
CA ASN A 90 22.53 -19.88 11.46
C ASN A 90 21.69 -20.02 12.74
N GLN A 91 21.63 -18.97 13.55
CA GLN A 91 20.90 -18.90 14.80
C GLN A 91 19.59 -18.20 14.53
N CYS A 92 18.51 -18.89 14.87
CA CYS A 92 17.16 -18.34 14.82
C CYS A 92 16.80 -17.88 16.22
N VAL A 93 15.92 -16.89 16.34
CA VAL A 93 15.55 -16.33 17.64
C VAL A 93 14.07 -16.45 17.90
N THR A 94 13.74 -16.87 19.11
CA THR A 94 12.40 -16.77 19.66
C THR A 94 12.31 -15.62 20.65
N VAL A 95 11.16 -14.96 20.70
CA VAL A 95 10.81 -14.01 21.76
C VAL A 95 9.84 -14.66 22.74
N SER A 96 10.05 -14.46 24.04
CA SER A 96 9.20 -14.99 25.11
C SER A 96 8.29 -13.90 25.71
N GLN A 97 7.40 -14.26 26.64
CA GLN A 97 6.35 -13.38 27.19
C GLN A 97 6.87 -12.07 27.80
N ASP A 98 8.07 -12.08 28.39
CA ASP A 98 8.71 -10.89 28.98
C ASP A 98 9.50 -10.06 27.96
N LEU A 99 9.31 -10.35 26.66
CA LEU A 99 10.02 -9.76 25.53
C LEU A 99 11.52 -10.06 25.52
N SER A 100 11.97 -11.08 26.27
CA SER A 100 13.34 -11.59 26.18
C SER A 100 13.56 -12.38 24.89
N TRP A 101 14.75 -12.20 24.32
CA TRP A 101 15.16 -12.84 23.08
C TRP A 101 16.02 -14.04 23.43
N GLU A 102 15.64 -15.20 22.91
CA GLU A 102 16.35 -16.44 23.15
C GLU A 102 16.85 -17.02 21.83
N GLU A 103 18.16 -17.24 21.75
CA GLU A 103 18.77 -17.95 20.62
C GLU A 103 18.39 -19.44 20.66
N ARG A 104 17.92 -19.95 19.52
CA ARG A 104 17.48 -21.33 19.33
C ARG A 104 18.04 -21.91 18.03
N GLN A 105 18.08 -23.24 17.94
CA GLN A 105 18.37 -23.91 16.68
C GLN A 105 17.16 -23.75 15.74
N CYS A 106 17.40 -23.53 14.44
CA CYS A 106 16.34 -23.19 13.48
C CYS A 106 15.35 -24.35 13.19
N ASP A 107 15.71 -25.58 13.54
CA ASP A 107 14.88 -26.78 13.48
C ASP A 107 14.05 -27.01 14.75
N PHE A 108 14.24 -26.18 15.78
CA PHE A 108 13.40 -26.19 16.98
C PHE A 108 11.92 -25.93 16.60
N MET A 109 11.01 -26.56 17.33
CA MET A 109 9.58 -26.33 17.19
C MET A 109 9.14 -25.30 18.22
N ALA A 110 9.00 -24.04 17.81
CA ALA A 110 8.49 -22.99 18.69
C ALA A 110 6.96 -22.99 18.71
N ASP A 111 6.37 -22.53 19.81
CA ASP A 111 4.91 -22.51 20.05
C ASP A 111 4.14 -21.67 19.03
N GLY A 112 4.83 -20.71 18.41
CA GLY A 112 4.25 -19.85 17.40
C GLY A 112 5.26 -18.95 16.71
N PHE A 113 4.74 -17.97 15.99
CA PHE A 113 5.54 -17.01 15.24
C PHE A 113 4.75 -15.73 14.96
N LEU A 114 5.47 -14.63 14.78
CA LEU A 114 4.92 -13.32 14.45
C LEU A 114 5.23 -12.97 13.01
N CYS A 115 4.20 -12.68 12.22
CA CYS A 115 4.37 -12.18 10.86
C CYS A 115 4.13 -10.67 10.81
N GLU A 116 4.96 -9.98 10.03
CA GLU A 116 4.76 -8.61 9.60
C GLU A 116 4.42 -8.58 8.10
N TYR A 117 3.33 -7.89 7.78
CA TYR A 117 2.86 -7.68 6.42
C TYR A 117 2.94 -6.21 6.04
N ASN A 118 3.51 -5.94 4.86
CA ASN A 118 3.63 -4.60 4.30
C ASN A 118 2.65 -4.47 3.12
N TYR A 119 1.54 -3.78 3.36
CA TYR A 119 0.54 -3.47 2.33
C TYR A 119 0.53 -1.97 2.06
N PRO A 120 0.31 -1.54 0.81
CA PRO A 120 0.40 -0.13 0.45
C PRO A 120 -0.79 0.70 0.95
N GLY A 121 -1.83 0.05 1.48
CA GLY A 121 -3.01 0.68 2.06
C GLY A 121 -3.96 -0.33 2.72
N THR A 122 -5.06 0.17 3.26
CA THR A 122 -6.16 -0.61 3.85
C THR A 122 -7.49 -0.04 3.38
N CYS A 123 -8.51 -0.89 3.23
CA CYS A 123 -9.88 -0.41 3.06
C CYS A 123 -10.40 0.21 4.35
N THR A 124 -11.38 1.11 4.21
CA THR A 124 -12.16 1.66 5.32
C THR A 124 -13.03 0.58 5.95
N ARG A 125 -13.28 0.70 7.25
CA ARG A 125 -14.25 -0.16 7.93
C ARG A 125 -15.65 0.21 7.43
N LEU A 126 -16.42 -0.79 7.03
CA LEU A 126 -17.78 -0.61 6.57
C LEU A 126 -18.69 -0.22 7.75
N SER A 127 -19.67 0.61 7.44
CA SER A 127 -20.80 0.90 8.32
C SER A 127 -22.09 0.70 7.53
N ALA A 128 -23.09 0.08 8.13
CA ALA A 128 -24.35 -0.29 7.48
C ALA A 128 -25.46 -0.24 8.54
N GLY A 129 -26.06 0.93 8.73
CA GLY A 129 -27.11 1.15 9.74
C GLY A 129 -26.72 0.78 11.18
N ALA A 130 -27.61 1.03 12.14
CA ALA A 130 -27.44 0.50 13.49
C ALA A 130 -27.81 -1.00 13.47
N SER A 131 -26.95 -1.85 14.03
CA SER A 131 -27.19 -3.30 14.29
C SER A 131 -26.84 -4.32 13.20
N THR A 132 -26.19 -3.95 12.10
CA THR A 132 -25.78 -4.93 11.09
C THR A 132 -24.50 -5.66 11.52
N ALA A 133 -24.61 -6.98 11.76
CA ALA A 133 -23.46 -7.82 12.03
C ALA A 133 -22.59 -7.95 10.77
N MET A 134 -21.30 -7.62 10.90
CA MET A 134 -20.32 -7.72 9.83
C MET A 134 -19.14 -8.54 10.28
N THR A 135 -18.58 -9.32 9.38
CA THR A 135 -17.38 -10.11 9.67
C THR A 135 -16.35 -9.85 8.58
N TYR A 136 -15.17 -9.42 8.98
CA TYR A 136 -14.04 -9.24 8.09
C TYR A 136 -13.13 -10.44 8.17
N THR A 137 -12.68 -10.95 7.03
CA THR A 137 -11.70 -12.03 6.94
C THR A 137 -10.52 -11.55 6.11
N THR A 138 -9.34 -11.44 6.73
CA THR A 138 -8.12 -10.98 6.06
C THR A 138 -7.49 -12.11 5.21
N PRO A 139 -6.56 -11.79 4.29
CA PRO A 139 -5.89 -12.79 3.44
C PRO A 139 -5.10 -13.81 4.25
N PHE A 140 -4.59 -13.38 5.40
CA PHE A 140 -3.88 -14.23 6.34
C PHE A 140 -4.82 -14.92 7.35
N LYS A 141 -6.13 -14.99 7.09
CA LYS A 141 -7.15 -15.71 7.87
C LYS A 141 -7.39 -15.16 9.28
N ALA A 142 -7.21 -13.86 9.51
CA ALA A 142 -7.77 -13.24 10.72
C ALA A 142 -9.25 -12.94 10.47
N GLN A 143 -10.12 -13.25 11.43
CA GLN A 143 -11.55 -13.07 11.29
C GLN A 143 -12.12 -12.38 12.53
N ASP A 144 -12.65 -11.18 12.37
CA ASP A 144 -13.25 -10.39 13.45
C ASP A 144 -14.12 -9.25 12.86
N SER A 145 -15.00 -8.66 13.67
CA SER A 145 -15.72 -7.43 13.31
C SER A 145 -14.87 -6.18 13.51
N ASP A 146 -13.94 -6.19 14.47
CA ASP A 146 -13.20 -5.04 15.00
C ASP A 146 -11.73 -5.01 14.57
N LEU A 147 -11.42 -5.61 13.41
CA LEU A 147 -10.07 -5.55 12.85
C LEU A 147 -9.65 -4.09 12.59
N LEU A 148 -8.51 -3.70 13.16
CA LEU A 148 -7.94 -2.36 13.05
C LEU A 148 -7.48 -2.01 11.63
N ALA A 149 -7.21 -3.01 10.81
CA ALA A 149 -6.77 -2.83 9.44
C ALA A 149 -7.25 -3.97 8.54
N LEU A 150 -7.61 -3.61 7.31
CA LEU A 150 -8.31 -4.40 6.30
C LEU A 150 -7.48 -4.35 4.99
N PRO A 151 -6.41 -5.15 4.89
CA PRO A 151 -5.53 -5.15 3.72
C PRO A 151 -6.24 -5.56 2.42
N PRO A 152 -5.59 -5.37 1.26
CA PRO A 152 -6.02 -5.97 0.01
C PRO A 152 -6.37 -7.46 0.18
N GLN A 153 -7.38 -7.93 -0.53
CA GLN A 153 -7.97 -9.28 -0.44
C GLN A 153 -8.68 -9.61 0.88
N THR A 154 -8.88 -8.63 1.78
CA THR A 154 -9.80 -8.81 2.91
C THR A 154 -11.22 -8.91 2.37
N THR A 155 -11.98 -9.90 2.82
CA THR A 155 -13.40 -10.05 2.49
C THR A 155 -14.26 -9.54 3.63
N ALA A 156 -15.29 -8.75 3.33
CA ALA A 156 -16.32 -8.34 4.29
C ALA A 156 -17.62 -9.09 3.98
N SER A 157 -18.14 -9.82 4.97
CA SER A 157 -19.42 -10.50 4.89
C SER A 157 -20.47 -9.76 5.71
N ILE A 158 -21.60 -9.45 5.07
CA ILE A 158 -22.75 -8.75 5.66
C ILE A 158 -24.00 -9.61 5.43
N PRO A 159 -24.25 -10.62 6.30
CA PRO A 159 -25.30 -11.62 6.06
C PRO A 159 -26.71 -11.04 5.97
N ALA A 160 -27.01 -9.98 6.73
CA ALA A 160 -28.33 -9.34 6.73
C ALA A 160 -28.72 -8.75 5.37
N LEU A 161 -27.71 -8.37 4.56
CA LEU A 161 -27.88 -7.82 3.22
C LEU A 161 -27.51 -8.83 2.12
N GLY A 162 -27.10 -10.06 2.48
CA GLY A 162 -26.57 -11.04 1.53
C GLY A 162 -25.36 -10.51 0.74
N LEU A 163 -24.58 -9.60 1.32
CA LEU A 163 -23.52 -8.88 0.62
C LEU A 163 -22.14 -9.39 1.03
N GLU A 164 -21.30 -9.66 0.02
CA GLU A 164 -19.90 -10.05 0.18
C GLU A 164 -19.02 -9.13 -0.67
N LEU A 165 -18.12 -8.41 0.01
CA LEU A 165 -17.21 -7.44 -0.61
C LEU A 165 -15.77 -7.88 -0.43
N ILE A 166 -14.90 -7.48 -1.34
CA ILE A 166 -13.45 -7.71 -1.29
C ILE A 166 -12.71 -6.39 -1.38
N CYS A 167 -11.74 -6.19 -0.50
CA CYS A 167 -10.86 -5.04 -0.54
C CYS A 167 -9.88 -5.18 -1.70
N THR A 168 -9.89 -4.23 -2.63
CA THR A 168 -9.07 -4.27 -3.84
C THR A 168 -8.33 -2.96 -4.04
N GLU A 169 -7.14 -3.03 -4.63
CA GLU A 169 -6.40 -1.84 -5.03
C GLU A 169 -6.97 -1.33 -6.36
N HIS A 170 -7.47 -0.10 -6.36
CA HIS A 170 -8.08 0.52 -7.54
C HIS A 170 -7.07 1.41 -8.29
N SER A 171 -6.20 2.09 -7.56
CA SER A 171 -5.05 2.82 -8.07
C SER A 171 -3.90 2.69 -7.07
N ARG A 172 -2.67 3.09 -7.44
CA ARG A 172 -1.47 2.85 -6.61
C ARG A 172 -1.67 3.32 -5.16
N GLY A 173 -1.78 2.36 -4.25
CA GLY A 173 -2.00 2.55 -2.80
C GLY A 173 -3.44 2.91 -2.38
N VAL A 174 -4.36 3.11 -3.31
CA VAL A 174 -5.77 3.44 -3.00
C VAL A 174 -6.60 2.17 -2.97
N MET A 175 -7.07 1.84 -1.78
CA MET A 175 -7.91 0.67 -1.54
C MET A 175 -9.39 1.05 -1.58
N ARG A 176 -10.18 0.23 -2.28
CA ARG A 176 -11.65 0.35 -2.31
C ARG A 176 -12.28 -1.03 -2.19
N TRP A 177 -13.45 -1.05 -1.56
CA TRP A 177 -14.31 -2.23 -1.59
C TRP A 177 -14.82 -2.47 -3.01
N SER A 178 -14.84 -3.73 -3.40
CA SER A 178 -15.35 -4.19 -4.69
C SER A 178 -16.18 -5.44 -4.50
N SER A 179 -16.98 -5.80 -5.50
CA SER A 179 -17.74 -7.05 -5.55
C SER A 179 -17.43 -7.78 -6.85
N GLY A 180 -17.43 -9.12 -6.80
CA GLY A 180 -17.23 -9.95 -7.98
C GLY A 180 -18.36 -9.84 -9.02
N LEU A 181 -19.52 -9.32 -8.62
CA LEU A 181 -20.64 -9.05 -9.52
C LEU A 181 -20.65 -7.57 -9.94
N PRO A 182 -20.90 -7.27 -11.23
CA PRO A 182 -21.14 -5.91 -11.68
C PRO A 182 -22.47 -5.40 -11.10
N GLY A 183 -22.54 -4.11 -10.82
CA GLY A 183 -23.73 -3.51 -10.21
C GLY A 183 -23.46 -2.87 -8.85
N THR A 184 -24.45 -2.10 -8.42
CA THR A 184 -24.46 -1.33 -7.17
C THR A 184 -25.02 -2.21 -6.05
N TRP A 185 -24.43 -2.13 -4.85
CA TRP A 185 -25.00 -2.73 -3.64
C TRP A 185 -25.76 -1.69 -2.81
N HIS A 186 -26.28 -2.07 -1.65
CA HIS A 186 -27.06 -1.16 -0.80
C HIS A 186 -26.35 0.18 -0.55
N CYS A 187 -27.01 1.29 -0.89
CA CYS A 187 -26.43 2.63 -0.81
C CYS A 187 -25.96 3.01 0.61
N GLU A 188 -26.55 2.38 1.62
CA GLU A 188 -26.19 2.49 3.04
C GLU A 188 -24.74 2.07 3.33
N VAL A 189 -24.19 1.20 2.50
CA VAL A 189 -22.85 0.62 2.67
C VAL A 189 -21.94 1.27 1.63
N GLU A 190 -20.98 2.10 2.04
CA GLU A 190 -19.98 2.71 1.14
C GLU A 190 -20.60 3.30 -0.15
N ASN A 191 -21.74 3.98 -0.03
CA ASN A 191 -22.43 4.61 -1.16
C ASN A 191 -22.73 3.61 -2.30
N GLY A 192 -23.07 2.36 -1.98
CA GLY A 192 -23.35 1.31 -2.98
C GLY A 192 -22.15 0.92 -3.85
N GLY A 193 -20.95 1.38 -3.49
CA GLY A 193 -19.74 1.27 -4.29
C GLY A 193 -19.66 2.29 -5.42
N CYS A 194 -20.61 3.23 -5.51
CA CYS A 194 -20.62 4.25 -6.54
C CYS A 194 -19.51 5.28 -6.31
N GLU A 195 -18.78 5.63 -7.37
CA GLU A 195 -17.89 6.80 -7.36
C GLU A 195 -18.65 8.12 -7.39
N GLY A 196 -19.80 8.14 -8.08
CA GLY A 196 -20.74 9.26 -8.07
C GLY A 196 -21.82 9.12 -6.98
N VAL A 197 -23.08 9.33 -7.35
CA VAL A 197 -24.21 9.25 -6.42
C VAL A 197 -24.90 7.89 -6.55
N CYS A 198 -25.17 7.25 -5.41
CA CYS A 198 -26.00 6.05 -5.33
C CYS A 198 -27.48 6.42 -5.21
N HIS A 199 -28.31 5.79 -6.03
CA HIS A 199 -29.76 5.94 -6.02
C HIS A 199 -30.43 4.61 -5.69
N GLU A 200 -31.44 4.69 -4.86
CA GLU A 200 -32.35 3.58 -4.57
C GLU A 200 -33.76 4.00 -4.97
N LYS A 201 -34.32 3.34 -5.99
CA LYS A 201 -35.67 3.63 -6.49
C LYS A 201 -36.42 2.33 -6.75
N ASP A 202 -37.56 2.15 -6.09
CA ASP A 202 -38.45 1.00 -6.25
C ASP A 202 -37.72 -0.36 -6.07
N GLY A 203 -36.72 -0.41 -5.18
CA GLY A 203 -35.87 -1.59 -4.95
C GLY A 203 -34.74 -1.79 -5.98
N CYS A 204 -34.61 -0.92 -6.98
CA CYS A 204 -33.49 -0.90 -7.91
C CYS A 204 -32.39 0.05 -7.42
N LEU A 205 -31.16 -0.42 -7.43
CA LEU A 205 -29.96 0.34 -7.06
C LEU A 205 -29.20 0.75 -8.33
N SER A 206 -28.78 2.01 -8.40
CA SER A 206 -27.99 2.49 -9.54
C SER A 206 -27.04 3.62 -9.16
N CYS A 207 -25.92 3.69 -9.88
CA CYS A 207 -24.97 4.79 -9.76
C CYS A 207 -25.19 5.82 -10.88
N THR A 208 -25.06 7.11 -10.54
CA THR A 208 -24.97 8.19 -11.53
C THR A 208 -23.66 8.95 -11.36
N CYS A 209 -22.98 9.23 -12.46
CA CYS A 209 -21.75 10.01 -12.47
C CYS A 209 -22.03 11.53 -12.51
N PRO A 210 -21.04 12.36 -12.13
CA PRO A 210 -21.11 13.80 -12.33
C PRO A 210 -21.36 14.20 -13.79
N ASP A 211 -21.81 15.43 -14.02
CA ASP A 211 -22.09 15.93 -15.36
C ASP A 211 -20.88 15.83 -16.28
N GLY A 212 -21.10 15.29 -17.49
CA GLY A 212 -20.06 15.07 -18.49
C GLY A 212 -19.23 13.80 -18.28
N TRP A 213 -19.37 13.08 -17.16
CA TRP A 213 -18.68 11.82 -16.90
C TRP A 213 -19.52 10.62 -17.33
N LYS A 214 -18.85 9.51 -17.61
CA LYS A 214 -19.47 8.27 -18.09
C LYS A 214 -19.35 7.16 -17.04
N LEU A 215 -20.45 6.43 -16.85
CA LEU A 215 -20.46 5.24 -15.99
C LEU A 215 -19.76 4.07 -16.68
N GLU A 216 -18.84 3.43 -15.96
CA GLU A 216 -18.04 2.31 -16.43
C GLU A 216 -18.82 0.98 -16.49
N ALA A 217 -18.18 -0.04 -17.06
CA ALA A 217 -18.76 -1.36 -17.24
C ALA A 217 -19.13 -2.06 -15.92
N ASP A 218 -18.43 -1.75 -14.83
CA ASP A 218 -18.68 -2.27 -13.48
C ASP A 218 -19.95 -1.67 -12.82
N LYS A 219 -20.58 -0.69 -13.49
CA LYS A 219 -21.76 0.07 -13.07
C LYS A 219 -21.56 0.89 -11.80
N ARG A 220 -20.31 1.24 -11.47
CA ARG A 220 -19.94 1.94 -10.22
C ARG A 220 -18.89 3.02 -10.42
N SER A 221 -17.85 2.73 -11.19
CA SER A 221 -16.78 3.67 -11.50
C SER A 221 -17.24 4.71 -12.53
N CYS A 222 -16.68 5.90 -12.44
CA CYS A 222 -16.93 7.00 -13.34
C CYS A 222 -15.64 7.37 -14.07
N SER A 223 -15.69 7.43 -15.40
CA SER A 223 -14.58 7.94 -16.21
C SER A 223 -14.94 9.27 -16.85
N THR A 224 -13.91 10.04 -17.13
CA THR A 224 -14.02 11.31 -17.84
C THR A 224 -13.12 11.28 -19.06
N SER A 225 -13.61 11.81 -20.17
CA SER A 225 -12.81 12.03 -21.38
C SER A 225 -11.64 12.98 -21.14
N CYS A 226 -11.67 13.77 -20.06
CA CYS A 226 -10.55 14.61 -19.64
C CYS A 226 -9.40 13.86 -18.97
N ALA A 227 -9.58 12.59 -18.60
CA ALA A 227 -8.51 11.81 -17.99
C ALA A 227 -7.39 11.56 -19.01
N GLY A 228 -6.27 12.26 -18.86
CA GLY A 228 -5.15 12.20 -19.81
C GLY A 228 -5.32 13.07 -21.06
N ALA A 229 -6.31 13.98 -21.09
CA ALA A 229 -6.50 14.90 -22.21
C ALA A 229 -5.31 15.88 -22.33
N PRO A 230 -4.78 16.15 -23.55
CA PRO A 230 -3.61 16.99 -23.78
C PRO A 230 -3.94 18.50 -23.75
N CYS A 231 -4.88 18.94 -22.92
CA CYS A 231 -5.28 20.35 -22.83
C CYS A 231 -4.19 21.19 -22.16
N LYS A 232 -3.88 22.36 -22.74
CA LYS A 232 -2.86 23.27 -22.18
C LYS A 232 -3.24 23.87 -20.83
N HIS A 233 -4.52 24.20 -20.63
CA HIS A 233 -5.02 24.83 -19.41
C HIS A 233 -6.15 24.03 -18.76
N LEU A 234 -7.36 24.08 -19.32
CA LEU A 234 -8.55 23.47 -18.75
C LEU A 234 -9.12 22.43 -19.71
N CYS A 235 -9.75 21.40 -19.16
CA CYS A 235 -10.50 20.39 -19.91
C CYS A 235 -11.93 20.34 -19.41
N ASN A 236 -12.88 20.35 -20.34
CA ASN A 236 -14.29 20.14 -20.05
C ASN A 236 -14.76 18.83 -20.70
N PRO A 237 -15.25 17.85 -19.92
CA PRO A 237 -15.70 16.60 -20.48
C PRO A 237 -17.07 16.74 -21.16
N HIS A 238 -17.26 16.06 -22.28
CA HIS A 238 -18.49 16.05 -23.06
C HIS A 238 -18.82 14.63 -23.56
N GLY A 239 -19.36 13.81 -22.65
CA GLY A 239 -19.73 12.44 -22.94
C GLY A 239 -18.50 11.57 -23.21
N ALA A 240 -18.35 11.09 -24.46
CA ALA A 240 -17.18 10.32 -24.87
C ALA A 240 -16.00 11.18 -25.36
N ASP A 241 -16.21 12.49 -25.55
CA ASP A 241 -15.23 13.44 -26.08
C ASP A 241 -14.94 14.54 -25.07
N PHE A 242 -13.93 15.38 -25.31
CA PHE A 242 -13.57 16.50 -24.44
C PHE A 242 -13.32 17.78 -25.24
N THR A 243 -13.48 18.92 -24.57
CA THR A 243 -13.12 20.22 -25.15
C THR A 243 -12.12 20.91 -24.25
N CYS A 244 -11.00 21.36 -24.80
CA CYS A 244 -10.05 22.19 -24.06
C CYS A 244 -10.53 23.64 -23.98
N MET A 245 -10.25 24.27 -22.86
CA MET A 245 -10.57 25.67 -22.60
C MET A 245 -9.33 26.39 -22.07
N CYS A 246 -9.27 27.69 -22.35
CA CYS A 246 -8.17 28.54 -21.89
C CYS A 246 -8.63 29.42 -20.73
N HIS A 247 -7.71 29.72 -19.81
CA HIS A 247 -7.93 30.75 -18.80
C HIS A 247 -8.20 32.12 -19.44
N LYS A 248 -8.83 33.02 -18.68
CA LYS A 248 -9.06 34.41 -19.11
C LYS A 248 -7.73 35.06 -19.53
N GLY A 249 -7.75 35.81 -20.65
CA GLY A 249 -6.55 36.39 -21.26
C GLY A 249 -5.85 35.47 -22.28
N TYR A 250 -6.39 34.28 -22.55
CA TYR A 250 -5.86 33.34 -23.53
C TYR A 250 -6.97 32.88 -24.48
N LYS A 251 -6.60 32.60 -25.73
CA LYS A 251 -7.47 32.04 -26.76
C LYS A 251 -7.01 30.64 -27.15
N LEU A 252 -7.97 29.74 -27.35
CA LEU A 252 -7.70 28.39 -27.86
C LEU A 252 -7.23 28.48 -29.32
N THR A 253 -6.14 27.80 -29.63
CA THR A 253 -5.59 27.72 -30.99
C THR A 253 -6.37 26.72 -31.86
N GLU A 254 -6.09 26.72 -33.18
CA GLU A 254 -6.78 25.86 -34.15
C GLU A 254 -6.55 24.36 -33.94
N ASP A 255 -5.48 23.99 -33.23
CA ASP A 255 -5.21 22.62 -32.82
C ASP A 255 -6.21 22.10 -31.76
N GLY A 256 -7.06 22.99 -31.20
CA GLY A 256 -8.07 22.66 -30.22
C GLY A 256 -7.54 22.31 -28.82
N ILE A 257 -6.22 22.42 -28.59
CA ILE A 257 -5.58 21.97 -27.35
C ILE A 257 -4.62 23.01 -26.75
N SER A 258 -4.00 23.87 -27.56
CA SER A 258 -3.06 24.88 -27.09
C SER A 258 -3.75 26.22 -26.79
N CYS A 259 -3.14 27.01 -25.91
CA CYS A 259 -3.65 28.32 -25.51
C CYS A 259 -2.61 29.40 -25.83
N GLN A 260 -3.01 30.37 -26.63
CA GLN A 260 -2.19 31.54 -26.97
C GLN A 260 -2.65 32.75 -26.17
N ASP A 261 -1.68 33.48 -25.61
CA ASP A 261 -1.93 34.73 -24.89
C ASP A 261 -2.60 35.75 -25.83
N ILE A 262 -3.66 36.40 -25.35
CA ILE A 262 -4.33 37.47 -26.06
C ILE A 262 -3.54 38.75 -25.78
N ASP A 263 -2.96 39.33 -26.82
CA ASP A 263 -2.34 40.64 -26.72
C ASP A 263 -3.43 41.71 -26.60
N ASP A 264 -3.77 42.07 -25.36
CA ASP A 264 -4.77 43.09 -25.04
C ASP A 264 -4.45 44.43 -25.73
N CYS A 265 -3.17 44.73 -26.00
CA CYS A 265 -2.76 45.95 -26.71
C CYS A 265 -3.11 45.92 -28.19
N GLN A 266 -3.21 44.74 -28.82
CA GLN A 266 -3.70 44.61 -30.19
C GLN A 266 -5.23 44.65 -30.25
N VAL A 267 -5.90 44.11 -29.23
CA VAL A 267 -7.37 44.08 -29.17
C VAL A 267 -7.93 45.46 -28.83
N ASN A 268 -7.30 46.17 -27.90
CA ASN A 268 -7.66 47.54 -27.54
C ASN A 268 -6.40 48.38 -27.30
N PRO A 269 -5.90 49.08 -28.33
CA PRO A 269 -4.69 49.91 -28.24
C PRO A 269 -4.73 50.93 -27.10
N HIS A 270 -5.92 51.45 -26.78
CA HIS A 270 -6.12 52.45 -25.73
C HIS A 270 -5.86 51.95 -24.30
N ILE A 271 -5.82 50.63 -24.08
CA ILE A 271 -5.50 50.04 -22.77
C ILE A 271 -3.99 50.20 -22.47
N CYS A 272 -3.14 50.21 -23.49
CA CYS A 272 -1.69 50.20 -23.34
C CYS A 272 -1.04 51.59 -23.50
N ASP A 273 -1.83 52.63 -23.77
CA ASP A 273 -1.38 54.00 -24.02
C ASP A 273 -0.74 54.71 -22.79
N GLN A 274 -0.70 54.07 -21.60
CA GLN A 274 -0.11 54.66 -20.38
C GLN A 274 1.23 54.05 -19.92
N VAL A 275 1.80 53.04 -20.59
CA VAL A 275 3.09 52.45 -20.18
C VAL A 275 4.05 52.34 -21.36
N SER A 276 5.04 53.25 -21.40
CA SER A 276 6.06 53.32 -22.44
C SER A 276 6.75 51.97 -22.69
N CYS A 277 6.96 51.66 -23.97
CA CYS A 277 7.68 50.48 -24.43
C CYS A 277 9.14 50.48 -23.98
N SER A 278 9.49 49.46 -23.21
CA SER A 278 10.82 48.94 -22.97
C SER A 278 10.72 47.43 -23.16
N SER A 279 11.62 46.92 -23.98
CA SER A 279 11.60 45.62 -24.61
C SER A 279 11.63 44.43 -23.64
N ASN A 280 11.01 43.32 -24.07
CA ASN A 280 11.28 41.92 -23.72
C ASN A 280 10.67 41.25 -22.47
N ILE A 281 9.58 41.73 -21.86
CA ILE A 281 8.81 40.91 -20.91
C ILE A 281 7.31 41.14 -21.10
N GLY A 282 6.53 40.06 -21.20
CA GLY A 282 5.07 40.05 -21.42
C GLY A 282 4.34 41.06 -20.53
N ARG A 283 3.62 41.99 -21.17
CA ARG A 283 2.98 43.13 -20.52
C ARG A 283 1.54 42.78 -20.18
N ARG A 284 1.34 42.29 -18.96
CA ARG A 284 0.02 42.12 -18.32
C ARG A 284 -0.46 43.45 -17.75
N PHE A 285 -1.70 43.84 -18.05
CA PHE A 285 -2.54 44.51 -17.06
C PHE A 285 -3.24 43.43 -16.23
N LEU A 286 -2.77 43.20 -15.00
CA LEU A 286 -3.54 42.45 -14.01
C LEU A 286 -4.60 43.39 -13.45
N GLY A 287 -5.83 43.26 -13.96
CA GLY A 287 -7.04 43.78 -13.33
C GLY A 287 -7.69 42.73 -12.45
#